data_AF-A0A0N0TBG5-F1
#
_entry.id   AF-A0A0N0TBG5-F1
#
_cell.length_a   1.000
_cell.length_b   1.000
_cell.length_c   1.000
_cell.angle_alpha   90.00
_cell.angle_beta   90.00
_cell.angle_gamma   90.00
#
_symmetry.space_group_name_H-M   'P 1'
#
loop_
_entity.id
_entity.type
_entity.pdbx_description
1 polymer ?
#
loop_
_entity_poly.entity_id
_entity_poly.type
_entity_poly.pdbx_seq_one_letter_code
_entity_poly.pdbx_strand_id
1 'polypeptide(L)'
;KAAGGQRRIFSDDSRVRLADGCLLIGRTLDRDDLAQLLAEGIPFVSIGRRDDAGGPVPHVGADYALAVRDLVDRAVALGHRRFAYVGAGEGAESSADRLRGFKQAVAAHQVEGRHMPFAGLGQLLEAGVTVVLTEEVSDGAALVLAARERGLSVPGDLSVLMLGAATRPASDDVALTGFRIPRREMGRRAVQAL
;
A
#
# COMPACT_ATOMS: atom_id res chain seq x y z
N LYS A 1 23.12 0.48 -10.61
CA LYS A 1 22.35 -0.79 -10.73
C LYS A 1 23.28 -1.91 -10.29
N ALA A 2 23.14 -2.42 -9.07
CA ALA A 2 23.79 -3.67 -8.68
C ALA A 2 22.83 -4.81 -9.07
N ALA A 3 23.35 -5.76 -9.84
CA ALA A 3 22.65 -6.95 -10.27
C ALA A 3 22.51 -7.93 -9.09
N GLY A 4 21.31 -8.50 -8.91
CA GLY A 4 21.07 -9.77 -8.21
C GLY A 4 21.29 -9.87 -6.69
N GLY A 5 22.07 -9.00 -6.05
CA GLY A 5 22.35 -9.05 -4.62
C GLY A 5 21.35 -8.25 -3.78
N GLN A 6 20.91 -8.80 -2.65
CA GLN A 6 20.20 -8.07 -1.62
C GLN A 6 21.12 -6.95 -1.11
N ARG A 7 20.69 -5.68 -1.18
CA ARG A 7 21.52 -4.56 -0.70
C ARG A 7 21.69 -4.70 0.81
N ARG A 8 22.95 -4.76 1.25
CA ARG A 8 23.31 -4.76 2.66
C ARG A 8 23.72 -3.35 3.10
N ILE A 9 23.33 -2.97 4.30
CA ILE A 9 23.76 -1.75 5.00
C ILE A 9 25.18 -1.95 5.52
N PHE A 10 25.47 -3.13 6.05
CA PHE A 10 26.80 -3.52 6.49
C PHE A 10 27.51 -4.28 5.35
N SER A 11 28.44 -3.58 4.71
CA SER A 11 29.39 -4.11 3.74
C SER A 11 30.76 -3.51 4.05
N ASP A 12 31.84 -4.05 3.46
CA ASP A 12 33.20 -3.57 3.72
C ASP A 12 33.37 -2.05 3.45
N ASP A 13 32.63 -1.51 2.49
CA ASP A 13 32.60 -0.07 2.16
C ASP A 13 31.57 0.76 2.96
N SER A 14 30.90 0.18 3.95
CA SER A 14 29.84 0.86 4.69
C SER A 14 30.37 1.98 5.56
N ARG A 15 29.77 3.16 5.42
CA ARG A 15 30.09 4.35 6.21
C ARG A 15 29.03 4.65 7.26
N VAL A 16 28.15 3.70 7.56
CA VAL A 16 27.03 3.92 8.49
C VAL A 16 27.51 4.33 9.89
N ARG A 17 28.66 3.82 10.33
CA ARG A 17 29.29 4.17 11.62
C ARG A 17 29.91 5.58 11.68
N LEU A 18 30.02 6.25 10.55
CA LEU A 18 30.54 7.63 10.46
C LEU A 18 29.42 8.68 10.45
N ALA A 19 28.16 8.25 10.34
CA ALA A 19 27.01 9.15 10.32
C ALA A 19 26.42 9.31 11.72
N ASP A 20 25.87 10.49 12.00
CA ASP A 20 25.10 10.73 13.22
C ASP A 20 23.74 9.99 13.21
N GLY A 21 23.27 9.60 12.02
CA GLY A 21 22.12 8.72 11.86
C GLY A 21 21.83 8.39 10.39
N CYS A 22 20.95 7.43 10.15
CA CYS A 22 20.57 7.03 8.79
C CYS A 22 19.06 6.91 8.57
N LEU A 23 18.64 7.26 7.35
CA LEU A 23 17.27 7.07 6.88
C LEU A 23 17.19 5.84 5.99
N LEU A 24 16.32 4.89 6.35
CA LEU A 24 16.12 3.67 5.57
C LEU A 24 14.87 3.80 4.70
N ILE A 25 15.05 3.69 3.39
CA ILE A 25 13.97 3.80 2.41
C ILE A 25 14.09 2.64 1.41
N GLY A 26 13.04 1.84 1.30
CA GLY A 26 13.02 0.71 0.37
C GLY A 26 11.78 -0.15 0.57
N ARG A 27 11.48 -1.03 -0.39
CA ARG A 27 10.42 -2.04 -0.24
C ARG A 27 10.88 -3.17 0.66
N THR A 28 12.12 -3.62 0.42
CA THR A 28 12.80 -4.65 1.19
C THR A 28 14.01 -4.02 1.89
N LEU A 29 14.20 -4.38 3.16
CA LEU A 29 15.41 -4.16 3.92
C LEU A 29 15.84 -5.52 4.45
N ASP A 30 17.14 -5.73 4.59
CA ASP A 30 17.63 -6.95 5.19
C ASP A 30 17.38 -6.92 6.69
N ARG A 31 16.81 -8.01 7.20
CA ARG A 31 16.41 -8.15 8.61
C ARG A 31 17.62 -8.21 9.52
N ASP A 32 18.72 -8.81 9.06
CA ASP A 32 19.95 -8.90 9.82
C ASP A 32 20.59 -7.51 9.95
N ASP A 33 20.50 -6.69 8.89
CA ASP A 33 21.00 -5.32 8.96
C ASP A 33 20.16 -4.46 9.92
N LEU A 34 18.84 -4.61 9.92
CA LEU A 34 17.98 -3.91 10.88
C LEU A 34 18.28 -4.35 12.32
N ALA A 35 18.43 -5.66 12.55
CA ALA A 35 18.79 -6.20 13.85
C ALA A 35 20.18 -5.71 14.31
N GLN A 36 21.15 -5.63 13.39
CA GLN A 36 22.49 -5.12 13.70
C GLN A 36 22.49 -3.62 13.99
N LEU A 37 21.71 -2.80 13.28
CA LEU A 37 21.54 -1.38 13.61
C LEU A 37 20.98 -1.20 15.03
N LEU A 38 19.98 -2.01 15.40
CA LEU A 38 19.41 -2.01 16.75
C LEU A 38 20.43 -2.46 17.80
N ALA A 39 21.20 -3.51 17.52
CA ALA A 39 22.18 -4.07 18.45
C ALA A 39 23.40 -3.15 18.65
N GLU A 40 23.88 -2.49 17.59
CA GLU A 40 25.00 -1.53 17.66
C GLU A 40 24.57 -0.15 18.19
N GLY A 41 23.26 0.10 18.37
CA GLY A 41 22.75 1.39 18.83
C GLY A 41 22.96 2.53 17.83
N ILE A 42 23.09 2.21 16.54
CA ILE A 42 23.28 3.19 15.47
C ILE A 42 21.95 3.94 15.27
N PRO A 43 21.88 5.28 15.37
CA PRO A 43 20.64 6.00 15.16
C PRO A 43 20.09 5.81 13.74
N PHE A 44 18.84 5.39 13.63
CA PHE A 44 18.18 5.25 12.34
C PHE A 44 16.67 5.41 12.43
N VAL A 45 16.07 5.80 11.32
CA VAL A 45 14.61 5.84 11.15
C VAL A 45 14.24 5.20 9.81
N SER A 46 13.28 4.28 9.82
CA SER A 46 12.72 3.68 8.62
C SER A 46 11.55 4.50 8.08
N ILE A 47 11.48 4.71 6.77
CA ILE A 47 10.27 5.21 6.12
C ILE A 47 9.43 4.00 5.70
N GLY A 48 8.39 3.73 6.48
CA GLY A 48 7.60 2.50 6.44
C GLY A 48 7.84 1.62 7.66
N ARG A 49 6.77 0.97 8.13
CA ARG A 49 6.78 0.07 9.28
C ARG A 49 7.57 -1.20 8.95
N ARG A 50 8.29 -1.74 9.95
CA ARG A 50 9.08 -2.98 9.90
C ARG A 50 8.88 -3.76 11.18
N ASP A 51 8.33 -4.96 11.06
CA ASP A 51 8.05 -5.80 12.23
C ASP A 51 9.03 -6.98 12.36
N ASP A 52 9.92 -7.18 11.39
CA ASP A 52 10.73 -8.40 11.24
C ASP A 52 12.19 -8.29 11.75
N ALA A 53 12.53 -7.21 12.45
CA ALA A 53 13.89 -6.92 12.91
C ALA A 53 14.24 -7.49 14.31
N GLY A 54 13.37 -8.27 14.94
CA GLY A 54 13.59 -8.82 16.28
C GLY A 54 13.45 -7.79 17.43
N GLY A 55 13.10 -6.54 17.13
CA GLY A 55 12.87 -5.46 18.08
C GLY A 55 12.10 -4.29 17.45
N PRO A 56 11.68 -3.28 18.23
CA PRO A 56 10.90 -2.16 17.73
C PRO A 56 11.76 -1.27 16.81
N VAL A 57 11.42 -1.22 15.52
CA VAL A 57 12.08 -0.35 14.54
C VAL A 57 11.48 1.06 14.58
N PRO A 58 12.27 2.12 14.87
CA PRO A 58 11.81 3.50 14.74
C PRO A 58 11.41 3.77 13.30
N HIS A 59 10.18 4.24 13.08
CA HIS A 59 9.68 4.46 11.73
C HIS A 59 8.70 5.62 11.59
N VAL A 60 8.59 6.13 10.37
CA VAL A 60 7.54 7.04 9.93
C VAL A 60 6.73 6.37 8.82
N GLY A 61 5.43 6.20 9.05
CA GLY A 61 4.48 5.59 8.12
C GLY A 61 3.25 6.47 7.88
N ALA A 62 2.55 6.20 6.78
CA ALA A 62 1.17 6.69 6.62
C ALA A 62 0.21 5.74 7.34
N ASP A 63 -0.89 6.27 7.87
CA ASP A 63 -1.97 5.44 8.42
C ASP A 63 -2.82 4.87 7.29
N TYR A 64 -2.34 3.76 6.72
CA TYR A 64 -3.02 3.08 5.61
C TYR A 64 -4.37 2.50 6.01
N ALA A 65 -4.51 2.06 7.26
CA ALA A 65 -5.76 1.49 7.74
C ALA A 65 -6.85 2.57 7.79
N LEU A 66 -6.52 3.76 8.31
CA LEU A 66 -7.41 4.92 8.30
C LEU A 66 -7.73 5.37 6.87
N ALA A 67 -6.71 5.52 6.02
CA ALA A 67 -6.93 5.97 4.64
C ALA A 67 -7.84 5.03 3.82
N VAL A 68 -7.78 3.71 4.07
CA VAL A 68 -8.70 2.76 3.44
C VAL A 68 -10.10 2.84 4.04
N ARG A 69 -10.23 3.03 5.37
CA ARG A 69 -11.54 3.24 6.00
C ARG A 69 -12.24 4.45 5.41
N ASP A 70 -11.56 5.59 5.26
CA ASP A 70 -12.14 6.80 4.67
C ASP A 70 -12.69 6.56 3.25
N LEU A 71 -12.01 5.74 2.44
CA LEU A 71 -12.49 5.36 1.10
C LEU A 71 -13.75 4.49 1.17
N VAL A 72 -13.77 3.51 2.07
CA VAL A 72 -14.95 2.65 2.28
C VAL A 72 -16.12 3.47 2.80
N ASP A 73 -15.90 4.32 3.81
CA ASP A 73 -16.91 5.20 4.40
C ASP A 73 -17.55 6.09 3.34
N ARG A 74 -16.73 6.69 2.46
CA ARG A 74 -17.23 7.49 1.35
C ARG A 74 -18.04 6.67 0.35
N ALA A 75 -17.59 5.47 0.00
CA ALA A 75 -18.32 4.61 -0.92
C ALA A 75 -19.66 4.13 -0.33
N VAL A 76 -19.70 3.81 0.96
CA VAL A 76 -20.94 3.49 1.69
C VAL A 76 -21.90 4.68 1.70
N ALA A 77 -21.40 5.90 1.95
CA ALA A 77 -22.19 7.13 1.90
C ALA A 77 -22.79 7.40 0.52
N LEU A 78 -22.16 6.91 -0.55
CA LEU A 78 -22.67 6.95 -1.93
C LEU A 78 -23.61 5.78 -2.28
N GLY A 79 -23.89 4.88 -1.33
CA GLY A 79 -24.86 3.80 -1.48
C GLY A 79 -24.26 2.43 -1.83
N HIS A 80 -22.93 2.30 -1.95
CA HIS A 80 -22.31 1.00 -2.20
C HIS A 80 -22.47 0.05 -1.01
N ARG A 81 -22.80 -1.21 -1.30
CA ARG A 81 -22.97 -2.27 -0.29
C ARG A 81 -22.21 -3.56 -0.60
N ARG A 82 -21.66 -3.69 -1.81
CA ARG A 82 -20.92 -4.88 -2.26
C ARG A 82 -19.55 -4.47 -2.79
N PHE A 83 -18.53 -4.78 -2.01
CA PHE A 83 -17.15 -4.34 -2.16
C PHE A 83 -16.24 -5.51 -2.54
N ALA A 84 -15.18 -5.19 -3.30
CA ALA A 84 -14.02 -6.06 -3.42
C ALA A 84 -12.73 -5.31 -3.08
N TYR A 85 -11.80 -5.99 -2.43
CA TYR A 85 -10.40 -5.62 -2.37
C TYR A 85 -9.64 -6.54 -3.34
N VAL A 86 -8.96 -5.96 -4.32
CA VAL A 86 -8.14 -6.69 -5.29
C VAL A 86 -6.67 -6.39 -5.03
N GLY A 87 -5.94 -7.44 -4.64
CA GLY A 87 -4.52 -7.37 -4.30
C GLY A 87 -4.15 -8.41 -3.25
N ALA A 88 -2.86 -8.71 -3.15
CA ALA A 88 -2.36 -9.75 -2.26
C ALA A 88 -2.67 -9.44 -0.78
N GLY A 89 -2.56 -8.17 -0.37
CA GLY A 89 -2.77 -7.79 1.03
C GLY A 89 -1.76 -8.42 2.01
N GLU A 90 -0.62 -8.86 1.48
CA GLU A 90 0.47 -9.53 2.18
C GLU A 90 1.82 -8.99 1.69
N GLY A 91 2.92 -9.49 2.25
CA GLY A 91 4.26 -9.00 1.97
C GLY A 91 4.59 -7.78 2.82
N ALA A 92 4.49 -6.58 2.22
CA ALA A 92 4.81 -5.35 2.94
C ALA A 92 3.75 -5.05 4.01
N GLU A 93 4.18 -4.50 5.15
CA GLU A 93 3.32 -4.11 6.27
C GLU A 93 2.21 -3.15 5.82
N SER A 94 2.53 -2.26 4.88
CA SER A 94 1.54 -1.35 4.29
C SER A 94 0.41 -2.05 3.53
N SER A 95 0.67 -3.20 2.90
CA SER A 95 -0.34 -4.00 2.19
C SER A 95 -1.26 -4.70 3.19
N ALA A 96 -0.69 -5.26 4.25
CA ALA A 96 -1.46 -5.83 5.35
C ALA A 96 -2.31 -4.76 6.06
N ASP A 97 -1.78 -3.55 6.26
CA ASP A 97 -2.49 -2.43 6.89
C ASP A 97 -3.70 -1.98 6.06
N ARG A 98 -3.54 -1.90 4.72
CA ARG A 98 -4.64 -1.59 3.80
C ARG A 98 -5.74 -2.64 3.87
N LEU A 99 -5.38 -3.92 3.76
CA LEU A 99 -6.34 -5.03 3.83
C LEU A 99 -7.05 -5.06 5.19
N ARG A 100 -6.32 -4.81 6.28
CA ARG A 100 -6.89 -4.69 7.63
C ARG A 100 -7.90 -3.54 7.69
N GLY A 101 -7.54 -2.36 7.18
CA GLY A 101 -8.44 -1.20 7.10
C GLY A 101 -9.72 -1.52 6.33
N PHE A 102 -9.61 -2.18 5.18
CA PHE A 102 -10.75 -2.64 4.38
C PHE A 102 -11.67 -3.57 5.16
N LYS A 103 -11.11 -4.64 5.74
CA LYS A 103 -11.88 -5.64 6.51
C LYS A 103 -12.60 -4.98 7.70
N GLN A 104 -11.92 -4.08 8.40
CA GLN A 104 -12.49 -3.36 9.55
C GLN A 104 -13.62 -2.42 9.14
N ALA A 105 -13.46 -1.67 8.04
CA ALA A 105 -14.49 -0.75 7.56
C ALA A 105 -15.74 -1.48 7.05
N VAL A 106 -15.55 -2.53 6.24
CA VAL A 106 -16.64 -3.39 5.73
C VAL A 106 -17.45 -3.97 6.89
N ALA A 107 -16.77 -4.50 7.91
CA ALA A 107 -17.42 -5.06 9.09
C ALA A 107 -18.18 -3.98 9.90
N ALA A 108 -17.57 -2.81 10.09
CA ALA A 108 -18.19 -1.70 10.82
C ALA A 108 -19.49 -1.20 10.17
N HIS A 109 -19.55 -1.17 8.83
CA HIS A 109 -20.75 -0.78 8.09
C HIS A 109 -21.73 -1.91 7.81
N GLN A 110 -21.40 -3.14 8.21
CA GLN A 110 -22.21 -4.34 7.95
C GLN A 110 -22.54 -4.52 6.46
N VAL A 111 -21.55 -4.26 5.59
CA VAL A 111 -21.66 -4.43 4.13
C VAL A 111 -20.92 -5.67 3.66
N GLU A 112 -21.17 -6.12 2.44
CA GLU A 112 -20.46 -7.26 1.86
C GLU A 112 -19.09 -6.82 1.34
N GLY A 113 -18.03 -7.50 1.76
CA GLY A 113 -16.68 -7.26 1.26
C GLY A 113 -15.93 -8.56 0.97
N ARG A 114 -15.34 -8.64 -0.22
CA ARG A 114 -14.56 -9.80 -0.67
C ARG A 114 -13.09 -9.41 -0.81
N HIS A 115 -12.18 -10.23 -0.29
CA HIS A 115 -10.75 -10.10 -0.58
C HIS A 115 -10.40 -11.09 -1.70
N MET A 116 -9.88 -10.57 -2.81
CA MET A 116 -9.50 -11.34 -3.99
C MET A 116 -8.02 -11.02 -4.31
N PRO A 117 -7.08 -11.99 -4.21
CA PRO A 117 -5.68 -11.74 -4.54
C PRO A 117 -5.50 -11.24 -5.98
N PHE A 118 -6.32 -11.75 -6.89
CA PHE A 118 -6.44 -11.33 -8.27
C PHE A 118 -7.90 -11.42 -8.70
N ALA A 119 -8.38 -10.45 -9.48
CA ALA A 119 -9.72 -10.49 -10.07
C ALA A 119 -9.76 -9.73 -11.39
N GLY A 120 -10.35 -10.34 -12.41
CA GLY A 120 -10.76 -9.65 -13.63
C GLY A 120 -12.18 -9.08 -13.52
N LEU A 121 -12.54 -8.20 -14.47
CA LEU A 121 -13.85 -7.56 -14.51
C LEU A 121 -15.01 -8.56 -14.47
N GLY A 122 -14.93 -9.67 -15.23
CA GLY A 122 -15.99 -10.69 -15.24
C GLY A 122 -16.26 -11.28 -13.86
N GLN A 123 -15.21 -11.65 -13.13
CA GLN A 123 -15.34 -12.21 -11.77
C GLN A 123 -15.94 -11.20 -10.79
N LEU A 124 -15.62 -9.91 -10.92
CA LEU A 124 -16.20 -8.86 -10.09
C LEU A 124 -17.70 -8.70 -10.36
N LEU A 125 -18.10 -8.70 -11.63
CA LEU A 125 -19.50 -8.58 -12.04
C LEU A 125 -20.31 -9.81 -11.62
N GLU A 126 -19.79 -11.03 -11.80
CA GLU A 126 -20.42 -12.27 -11.35
C GLU A 126 -20.61 -12.31 -9.83
N ALA A 127 -19.65 -11.74 -9.08
CA ALA A 127 -19.75 -11.57 -7.63
C ALA A 127 -20.70 -10.43 -7.21
N GLY A 128 -21.28 -9.69 -8.16
CA GLY A 128 -22.16 -8.55 -7.92
C GLY A 128 -21.45 -7.32 -7.34
N VAL A 129 -20.13 -7.24 -7.42
CA VAL A 129 -19.34 -6.13 -6.86
C VAL A 129 -19.73 -4.82 -7.54
N THR A 130 -19.95 -3.79 -6.73
CA THR A 130 -20.30 -2.43 -7.21
C THR A 130 -19.15 -1.44 -7.04
N VAL A 131 -18.21 -1.75 -6.16
CA VAL A 131 -17.00 -0.97 -5.93
C VAL A 131 -15.81 -1.87 -5.64
N VAL A 132 -14.69 -1.61 -6.29
CA VAL A 132 -13.44 -2.35 -6.12
C VAL A 132 -12.33 -1.42 -5.68
N LEU A 133 -11.60 -1.82 -4.64
CA LEU A 133 -10.40 -1.16 -4.15
C LEU A 133 -9.20 -1.97 -4.65
N THR A 134 -8.37 -1.39 -5.51
CA THR A 134 -7.20 -2.07 -6.09
C THR A 134 -5.92 -1.63 -5.38
N GLU A 135 -5.11 -2.60 -4.98
CA GLU A 135 -3.80 -2.34 -4.36
C GLU A 135 -2.82 -1.72 -5.36
N GLU A 136 -2.87 -2.16 -6.61
CA GLU A 136 -2.08 -1.60 -7.70
C GLU A 136 -2.92 -0.71 -8.63
N VAL A 137 -2.34 0.40 -9.06
CA VAL A 137 -2.99 1.37 -9.95
C VAL A 137 -3.21 0.82 -11.35
N SER A 138 -2.26 0.03 -11.87
CA SER A 138 -2.38 -0.60 -13.19
C SER A 138 -3.55 -1.58 -13.26
N ASP A 139 -3.86 -2.28 -12.16
CA ASP A 139 -4.97 -3.24 -12.12
C ASP A 139 -6.30 -2.49 -12.13
N GLY A 140 -6.40 -1.38 -11.37
CA GLY A 140 -7.54 -0.48 -11.44
C GLY A 140 -7.74 0.11 -12.84
N ALA A 141 -6.67 0.58 -13.48
CA ALA A 141 -6.72 1.10 -14.84
C ALA A 141 -7.19 0.05 -15.85
N ALA A 142 -6.67 -1.19 -15.75
CA ALA A 142 -7.08 -2.30 -16.59
C ALA A 142 -8.58 -2.64 -16.41
N LEU A 143 -9.11 -2.59 -15.18
CA LEU A 143 -10.53 -2.79 -14.93
C LEU A 143 -11.40 -1.70 -15.58
N VAL A 144 -10.96 -0.43 -15.53
CA VAL A 144 -11.70 0.67 -16.19
C VAL A 144 -11.70 0.50 -17.71
N LEU A 145 -10.56 0.17 -18.31
CA LEU A 145 -10.46 -0.06 -19.76
C LEU A 145 -11.34 -1.24 -20.18
N ALA A 146 -11.27 -2.36 -19.46
CA ALA A 146 -12.12 -3.52 -19.72
C ALA A 146 -13.62 -3.21 -19.55
N ALA A 147 -13.99 -2.34 -18.62
CA ALA A 147 -15.38 -1.91 -18.43
C ALA A 147 -15.86 -1.09 -19.64
N ARG A 148 -15.04 -0.13 -20.09
CA ARG A 148 -15.32 0.69 -21.28
C ARG A 148 -15.48 -0.17 -22.54
N GLU A 149 -14.61 -1.17 -22.73
CA GLU A 149 -14.71 -2.12 -23.86
C GLU A 149 -16.02 -2.91 -23.87
N ARG A 150 -16.62 -3.14 -22.70
CA ARG A 150 -17.92 -3.81 -22.54
C ARG A 150 -19.11 -2.86 -22.52
N GLY A 151 -18.89 -1.56 -22.76
CA GLY A 151 -19.94 -0.54 -22.70
C GLY A 151 -20.43 -0.23 -21.28
N LEU A 152 -19.70 -0.65 -20.25
CA LEU A 152 -20.02 -0.35 -18.85
C LEU A 152 -19.44 1.01 -18.46
N SER A 153 -20.23 1.76 -17.71
CA SER A 153 -19.85 3.05 -17.16
C SER A 153 -19.07 2.89 -15.87
N VAL A 154 -18.00 3.67 -15.73
CA VAL A 154 -17.26 3.85 -14.46
C VAL A 154 -17.39 5.33 -14.12
N PRO A 155 -18.07 5.70 -13.02
CA PRO A 155 -18.43 4.87 -11.86
C PRO A 155 -19.82 4.20 -11.87
N GLY A 156 -20.64 4.37 -12.91
CA GLY A 156 -22.07 4.02 -12.86
C GLY A 156 -22.37 2.53 -12.64
N ASP A 157 -21.70 1.63 -13.35
CA ASP A 157 -21.86 0.18 -13.20
C ASP A 157 -20.84 -0.43 -12.24
N LEU A 158 -19.64 0.14 -12.18
CA LEU A 158 -18.57 -0.26 -11.27
C LEU A 158 -17.73 0.95 -10.87
N SER A 159 -17.59 1.19 -9.58
CA SER A 159 -16.62 2.16 -9.05
C SER A 159 -15.26 1.51 -8.84
N VAL A 160 -14.19 2.18 -9.26
CA VAL A 160 -12.80 1.69 -9.10
C VAL A 160 -12.02 2.70 -8.25
N LEU A 161 -11.50 2.24 -7.13
CA LEU A 161 -10.72 3.02 -6.16
C LEU A 161 -9.30 2.44 -6.07
N MET A 162 -8.29 3.30 -5.95
CA MET A 162 -6.88 2.89 -5.83
C MET A 162 -6.32 3.10 -4.41
N LEU A 163 -5.44 2.19 -3.98
CA LEU A 163 -4.87 2.19 -2.62
C LEU A 163 -3.42 2.70 -2.58
N GLY A 164 -3.21 3.91 -3.07
CA GLY A 164 -1.94 4.61 -2.94
C GLY A 164 -1.39 5.07 -4.28
N ALA A 165 -0.27 4.51 -4.72
CA ALA A 165 0.42 4.99 -5.90
C ALA A 165 0.98 3.84 -6.72
N ALA A 166 1.07 4.07 -8.03
CA ALA A 166 1.54 3.08 -8.99
C ALA A 166 2.94 2.60 -8.64
N THR A 167 3.12 1.27 -8.60
CA THR A 167 4.44 0.62 -8.55
C THR A 167 4.80 -0.03 -9.88
N ARG A 168 3.81 -0.19 -10.76
CA ARG A 168 3.95 -0.58 -12.17
C ARG A 168 3.44 0.54 -13.09
N PRO A 169 3.91 0.63 -14.34
CA PRO A 169 3.32 1.54 -15.33
C PRO A 169 1.81 1.31 -15.45
N ALA A 170 1.05 2.41 -15.50
CA ALA A 170 -0.39 2.42 -15.69
C ALA A 170 -0.74 3.41 -16.81
N SER A 171 -1.93 3.28 -17.39
CA SER A 171 -2.41 4.22 -18.40
C SER A 171 -2.72 5.57 -17.78
N ASP A 172 -2.19 6.65 -18.38
CA ASP A 172 -2.46 8.03 -17.96
C ASP A 172 -3.89 8.49 -18.34
N ASP A 173 -4.57 7.76 -19.23
CA ASP A 173 -5.93 8.08 -19.72
C ASP A 173 -7.04 7.67 -18.72
N VAL A 174 -6.67 7.08 -17.58
CA VAL A 174 -7.59 6.64 -16.55
C VAL A 174 -7.34 7.41 -15.25
N ALA A 175 -8.26 8.32 -14.93
CA ALA A 175 -8.30 8.96 -13.63
C ALA A 175 -8.98 8.04 -12.60
N LEU A 176 -8.25 7.64 -11.56
CA LEU A 176 -8.77 6.83 -10.45
C LEU A 176 -8.88 7.67 -9.18
N THR A 177 -9.95 7.42 -8.41
CA THR A 177 -10.10 7.99 -7.07
C THR A 177 -9.30 7.15 -6.07
N GLY A 178 -8.62 7.78 -5.13
CA GLY A 178 -7.86 7.09 -4.08
C GLY A 178 -7.29 8.07 -3.05
N PHE A 179 -6.37 7.60 -2.22
CA PHE A 179 -5.63 8.47 -1.30
C PHE A 179 -4.20 8.73 -1.78
N ARG A 180 -3.67 9.90 -1.42
CA ARG A 180 -2.27 10.25 -1.69
C ARG A 180 -1.41 9.92 -0.48
N ILE A 181 -0.34 9.18 -0.70
CA ILE A 181 0.68 8.93 0.34
C ILE A 181 1.48 10.24 0.54
N PRO A 182 1.54 10.80 1.77
CA PRO A 182 2.16 12.09 2.05
C PRO A 182 3.70 11.98 2.11
N ARG A 183 4.33 11.51 1.03
CA ARG A 183 5.76 11.13 0.98
C ARG A 183 6.72 12.24 1.43
N ARG A 184 6.47 13.49 1.03
CA ARG A 184 7.31 14.64 1.43
C ARG A 184 7.27 14.87 2.93
N GLU A 185 6.08 14.81 3.50
CA GLU A 185 5.86 14.96 4.93
C GLU A 185 6.47 13.80 5.71
N MET A 186 6.32 12.56 5.22
CA MET A 186 6.98 11.39 5.80
C MET A 186 8.50 11.56 5.84
N GLY A 187 9.10 12.03 4.74
CA GLY A 187 10.55 12.32 4.71
C GLY A 187 10.95 13.42 5.69
N ARG A 188 10.18 14.52 5.76
CA ARG A 188 10.42 15.62 6.70
C ARG A 188 10.38 15.13 8.15
N ARG A 189 9.34 14.36 8.53
CA ARG A 189 9.21 13.82 9.89
C ARG A 189 10.28 12.80 10.21
N ALA A 190 10.73 12.01 9.23
CA ALA A 190 11.80 11.05 9.44
C ALA A 190 13.13 11.72 9.75
N VAL A 191 13.49 12.81 9.03
CA VAL A 191 14.67 13.62 9.34
C VAL A 191 14.57 14.25 10.73
N GLN A 192 13.40 14.72 11.14
CA GLN A 192 13.19 15.34 12.46
C GLN A 192 13.22 14.37 13.64
N ALA A 193 13.07 13.07 13.36
CA ALA A 193 13.08 12.02 14.38
C ALA A 193 14.48 11.42 14.61
N LEU A 194 15.46 11.81 13.78
CA LEU A 194 16.89 11.59 13.98
C LEU A 194 17.47 12.75 14.78
#